data_AF-Q9VIJ3-F1
#
_entry.id   AF-Q9VIJ3-F1
#
_cell.length_a   1.000
_cell.length_b   1.000
_cell.length_c   1.000
_cell.angle_alpha   90.00
_cell.angle_beta   90.00
_cell.angle_gamma   90.00
#
_symmetry.space_group_name_H-M   'P 1'
#
loop_
_entity.id
_entity.type
_entity.pdbx_description
1 polymer ?
#
loop_
_entity_poly.entity_id
_entity_poly.type
_entity_poly.pdbx_seq_one_letter_code
_entity_poly.pdbx_strand_id
1 'polypeptide(L)'
;MQRPSSNISSNIMNRMSIFENTAFRHSLADADNAAGTMMSMTSSPPATPTGVQTDSDGLILPKKLINPCMENIDRKELHRELKFNARVGKSVLNQKSELQRAYDKQKERHAAAEQHSPDADIVGGIPGLKGELGRVIMERAQKHEAAAQKQDQEDAEERQYVNPEYLNVRAKLRTAHANN
;
A
#
# COMPACT_ATOMS: atom_id res chain seq x y z
N MET A 1 20.30 9.77 26.75
CA MET A 1 20.46 10.75 25.65
C MET A 1 19.08 11.24 25.25
N GLN A 2 18.79 12.52 25.49
CA GLN A 2 17.48 13.13 25.20
C GLN A 2 17.51 13.70 23.78
N ARG A 3 16.60 13.24 22.90
CA ARG A 3 16.54 13.71 21.51
C ARG A 3 15.90 15.11 21.45
N PRO A 4 16.39 16.02 20.60
CA PRO A 4 15.80 17.35 20.44
C PRO A 4 14.44 17.26 19.73
N SER A 5 13.43 17.94 20.28
CA SER A 5 12.13 18.11 19.65
C SER A 5 12.22 19.12 18.50
N SER A 6 11.72 18.74 17.32
CA SER A 6 11.63 19.62 16.16
C SER A 6 10.49 20.62 16.34
N ASN A 7 10.80 21.82 16.85
CA ASN A 7 9.87 22.95 16.84
C ASN A 7 9.80 23.56 15.43
N ILE A 8 8.90 23.03 14.60
CA ILE A 8 8.54 23.67 13.34
C ILE A 8 7.64 24.88 13.68
N SER A 9 8.09 26.07 13.30
CA SER A 9 7.33 27.31 13.52
C SER A 9 5.96 27.25 12.82
N SER A 10 4.92 27.77 13.46
CA SER A 10 3.56 27.87 12.90
C SER A 10 3.52 28.59 11.54
N ASN A 11 4.42 29.56 11.35
CA ASN A 11 4.59 30.25 10.07
C ASN A 11 5.05 29.33 8.93
N ILE A 12 5.87 28.32 9.23
CA ILE A 12 6.34 27.33 8.26
C ILE A 12 5.19 26.37 7.91
N MET A 13 4.44 25.90 8.91
CA MET A 13 3.26 25.05 8.67
C MET A 13 2.20 25.76 7.82
N ASN A 14 1.93 27.05 8.09
CA ASN A 14 1.00 27.84 7.27
C ASN A 14 1.51 28.03 5.84
N ARG A 15 2.81 28.28 5.65
CA ARG A 15 3.39 28.38 4.30
C ARG A 15 3.28 27.05 3.55
N MET A 16 3.55 25.91 4.20
CA MET A 16 3.44 24.58 3.60
C MET A 16 1.99 24.24 3.21
N SER A 17 1.01 24.61 4.05
CA SER A 17 -0.42 24.45 3.77
C SER A 17 -0.88 25.16 2.49
N ILE A 18 -0.31 26.32 2.18
CA ILE A 18 -0.60 27.05 0.93
C ILE A 18 -0.09 26.28 -0.30
N PHE A 19 1.05 25.60 -0.19
CA PHE A 19 1.63 24.81 -1.29
C PHE A 19 0.90 23.49 -1.52
N GLU A 20 0.32 22.88 -0.48
CA GLU A 20 -0.51 21.68 -0.65
C GLU A 20 -1.82 21.98 -1.39
N ASN A 21 -2.37 23.19 -1.21
CA ASN A 21 -3.60 23.61 -1.90
C ASN A 21 -3.39 24.01 -3.37
N THR A 22 -2.22 24.51 -3.77
CA THR A 22 -1.95 24.91 -5.16
C THR A 22 -1.61 23.73 -6.06
N ALA A 23 -0.98 22.67 -5.53
CA ALA A 23 -0.73 21.43 -6.26
C ALA A 23 -2.04 20.69 -6.63
N PHE A 24 -3.12 20.86 -5.85
CA PHE A 24 -4.44 20.29 -6.13
C PHE A 24 -5.23 21.10 -7.18
N ARG A 25 -4.95 22.41 -7.30
CA ARG A 25 -5.76 23.35 -8.09
C ARG A 25 -5.51 23.31 -9.59
N HIS A 26 -4.40 22.74 -10.06
CA HIS A 26 -4.23 22.47 -11.50
C HIS A 26 -5.13 21.32 -12.02
N SER A 27 -5.90 20.65 -11.15
CA SER A 27 -6.99 19.72 -11.53
C SER A 27 -8.40 20.29 -11.34
N LEU A 28 -8.53 21.49 -10.75
CA LEU A 28 -9.80 22.07 -10.31
C LEU A 28 -10.32 23.16 -11.26
N ALA A 29 -10.10 23.00 -12.57
CA ALA A 29 -10.78 23.80 -13.59
C ALA A 29 -12.01 23.07 -14.18
N ASP A 30 -12.33 21.85 -13.73
CA ASP A 30 -13.44 21.02 -14.22
C ASP A 30 -14.43 20.58 -13.11
N ALA A 31 -14.46 21.28 -11.97
CA ALA A 31 -15.23 20.88 -10.78
C ALA A 31 -16.69 21.41 -10.71
N ASP A 32 -17.17 22.14 -11.72
CA ASP A 32 -18.50 22.77 -11.71
C ASP A 32 -19.64 21.92 -12.34
N ASN A 33 -19.56 20.58 -12.30
CA ASN A 33 -20.64 19.77 -12.88
C ASN A 33 -21.01 18.46 -12.14
N ALA A 34 -20.70 18.36 -10.84
CA ALA A 34 -20.96 17.14 -10.06
C ALA A 34 -22.07 17.29 -8.99
N ALA A 35 -22.69 18.46 -8.86
CA ALA A 35 -23.75 18.72 -7.87
C ALA A 35 -25.06 19.11 -8.57
N GLY A 36 -25.69 18.15 -9.24
CA GLY A 36 -27.01 18.35 -9.83
C GLY A 36 -27.49 17.12 -10.56
N THR A 37 -28.68 16.64 -10.19
CA THR A 37 -29.54 15.83 -11.05
C THR A 37 -29.22 14.33 -11.10
N MET A 38 -29.68 13.62 -10.07
CA MET A 38 -30.01 12.20 -10.16
C MET A 38 -31.23 12.03 -11.09
N MET A 39 -31.03 11.95 -12.41
CA MET A 39 -32.11 11.65 -13.36
C MET A 39 -31.68 10.57 -14.36
N SER A 40 -32.38 9.45 -14.31
CA SER A 40 -32.58 8.40 -15.32
C SER A 40 -31.53 8.25 -16.43
N MET A 41 -30.65 7.25 -16.31
CA MET A 41 -29.67 6.87 -17.34
C MET A 41 -30.27 5.87 -18.33
N THR A 42 -31.28 6.30 -19.09
CA THR A 42 -31.74 5.60 -20.31
C THR A 42 -32.01 6.62 -21.42
N SER A 43 -30.96 7.20 -21.99
CA SER A 43 -31.10 7.99 -23.22
C SER A 43 -30.05 7.54 -24.23
N SER A 44 -30.49 6.71 -25.17
CA SER A 44 -29.85 6.66 -26.49
C SER A 44 -29.76 8.09 -27.02
N PRO A 45 -28.66 8.46 -27.71
CA PRO A 45 -28.54 9.80 -28.27
C PRO A 45 -29.75 10.06 -29.18
N PRO A 46 -30.45 11.20 -29.04
CA PRO A 46 -31.54 11.53 -29.95
C PRO A 46 -30.97 11.57 -31.38
N ALA A 47 -31.61 10.84 -32.29
CA ALA A 47 -31.22 10.81 -33.69
C ALA A 47 -31.15 12.26 -34.22
N THR A 48 -29.96 12.68 -34.66
CA THR A 48 -29.79 14.03 -35.21
C THR A 48 -30.61 14.15 -36.48
N PRO A 49 -31.53 15.11 -36.60
CA PRO A 49 -32.29 15.30 -37.83
C PRO A 49 -31.31 15.64 -38.96
N THR A 50 -31.26 14.78 -39.96
CA THR A 50 -30.32 14.85 -41.09
C THR A 50 -30.67 15.96 -42.09
N GLY A 51 -31.82 16.64 -41.91
CA GLY A 51 -32.32 17.74 -42.75
C GLY A 51 -31.91 19.14 -42.29
N VAL A 52 -32.11 20.13 -43.16
CA VAL A 52 -32.08 21.56 -42.79
C VAL A 52 -33.38 21.86 -42.03
N GLN A 53 -33.27 22.34 -40.79
CA GLN A 53 -34.42 22.80 -40.04
C GLN A 53 -34.60 24.30 -40.26
N THR A 54 -35.85 24.74 -40.43
CA THR A 54 -36.20 26.15 -40.58
C THR A 54 -37.19 26.56 -39.50
N ASP A 55 -37.10 27.80 -39.03
CA ASP A 55 -38.08 28.40 -38.12
C ASP A 55 -39.39 28.75 -38.86
N SER A 56 -40.41 29.23 -38.14
CA SER A 56 -41.70 29.67 -38.73
C SER A 56 -41.56 30.75 -39.80
N ASP A 57 -40.48 31.55 -39.72
CA ASP A 57 -40.16 32.61 -40.69
C ASP A 57 -39.34 32.09 -41.88
N GLY A 58 -39.12 30.77 -42.00
CA GLY A 58 -38.33 30.16 -43.07
C GLY A 58 -36.81 30.29 -42.91
N LEU A 59 -36.34 30.83 -41.78
CA LEU A 59 -34.91 30.99 -41.49
C LEU A 59 -34.27 29.68 -41.05
N ILE A 60 -33.09 29.35 -41.59
CA ILE A 60 -32.37 28.11 -41.25
C ILE A 60 -31.90 28.15 -39.80
N LEU A 61 -32.31 27.14 -39.03
CA LEU A 61 -31.88 26.95 -37.65
C LEU A 61 -30.45 26.40 -37.60
N PRO A 62 -29.58 26.95 -36.72
CA PRO A 62 -28.25 26.39 -36.49
C PRO A 62 -28.33 24.92 -36.05
N LYS A 63 -27.52 24.06 -36.69
CA LYS A 63 -27.43 22.64 -36.32
C LYS A 63 -26.48 22.45 -35.15
N LYS A 64 -26.87 21.62 -34.18
CA LYS A 64 -25.97 21.18 -33.12
C LYS A 64 -24.93 20.21 -33.72
N LEU A 65 -23.65 20.57 -33.66
CA LEU A 65 -22.56 19.68 -34.05
C LEU A 65 -22.45 18.53 -33.05
N ILE A 66 -22.25 17.31 -33.57
CA ILE A 66 -22.01 16.12 -32.75
C ILE A 66 -20.58 16.20 -32.22
N ASN A 67 -20.41 15.98 -30.92
CA ASN A 67 -19.09 15.88 -30.30
C ASN A 67 -18.54 14.45 -30.50
N PRO A 68 -17.50 14.24 -31.33
CA PRO A 68 -16.97 12.90 -31.61
C PRO A 68 -16.45 12.20 -30.35
N CYS A 69 -16.05 12.98 -29.33
CA CYS A 69 -15.58 12.47 -28.05
C CYS A 69 -16.70 11.88 -27.17
N MET A 70 -17.97 12.11 -27.52
CA MET A 70 -19.14 11.54 -26.83
C MET A 70 -19.62 10.24 -27.49
N GLU A 71 -19.41 10.11 -28.81
CA GLU A 71 -19.74 8.92 -29.59
C GLU A 71 -18.66 7.83 -29.49
N ASN A 72 -17.39 8.24 -29.35
CA ASN A 72 -16.27 7.31 -29.24
C ASN A 72 -16.22 6.61 -27.87
N ILE A 73 -16.58 5.32 -27.83
CA ILE A 73 -16.61 4.49 -26.62
C ILE A 73 -15.21 4.32 -26.04
N ASP A 74 -14.20 4.03 -26.86
CA ASP A 74 -12.82 3.82 -26.43
C ASP A 74 -12.25 5.04 -25.71
N ARG A 75 -12.54 6.24 -26.23
CA ARG A 75 -12.17 7.50 -25.59
C ARG A 75 -12.85 7.67 -24.23
N LYS A 76 -14.12 7.29 -24.11
CA LYS A 76 -14.86 7.36 -22.83
C LYS A 76 -14.32 6.37 -21.82
N GLU A 77 -13.97 5.16 -22.25
CA GLU A 77 -13.33 4.14 -21.41
C GLU A 77 -11.98 4.62 -20.92
N LEU A 78 -11.12 5.09 -21.83
CA LEU A 78 -9.81 5.63 -21.48
C LEU A 78 -9.91 6.79 -20.49
N HIS A 79 -10.87 7.71 -20.68
CA HIS A 79 -11.10 8.81 -19.74
C HIS A 79 -11.50 8.33 -18.34
N ARG A 80 -12.34 7.29 -18.26
CA ARG A 80 -12.73 6.66 -16.99
C ARG A 80 -11.52 6.01 -16.32
N GLU A 81 -10.72 5.25 -17.06
CA GLU A 81 -9.51 4.60 -16.55
C GLU A 81 -8.49 5.64 -16.05
N LEU A 82 -8.22 6.69 -16.82
CA LEU A 82 -7.29 7.75 -16.42
C LEU A 82 -7.77 8.49 -15.16
N LYS A 83 -9.08 8.80 -15.07
CA LYS A 83 -9.68 9.39 -13.86
C LYS A 83 -9.55 8.46 -12.65
N PHE A 84 -9.74 7.16 -12.85
CA PHE A 84 -9.56 6.15 -11.81
C PHE A 84 -8.09 6.12 -11.34
N ASN A 85 -7.13 6.07 -12.27
CA ASN A 85 -5.70 6.07 -11.97
C ASN A 85 -5.28 7.32 -11.19
N ALA A 86 -5.76 8.49 -11.59
CA ALA A 86 -5.54 9.74 -10.86
C ALA A 86 -6.09 9.68 -9.42
N ARG A 87 -7.30 9.13 -9.23
CA ARG A 87 -7.91 8.96 -7.90
C ARG A 87 -7.15 7.97 -7.01
N VAL A 88 -6.68 6.86 -7.57
CA VAL A 88 -5.88 5.85 -6.86
C VAL A 88 -4.44 6.35 -6.62
N GLY A 89 -4.00 7.39 -7.33
CA GLY A 89 -2.65 7.92 -7.28
C GLY A 89 -1.65 7.13 -8.13
N LYS A 90 -2.12 6.27 -9.04
CA LYS A 90 -1.27 5.54 -9.99
C LYS A 90 -1.02 6.41 -11.23
N SER A 91 0.25 6.70 -11.51
CA SER A 91 0.62 7.49 -12.69
C SER A 91 0.91 6.55 -13.85
N VAL A 92 0.01 6.48 -14.82
CA VAL A 92 0.24 5.75 -16.09
C VAL A 92 0.88 6.60 -17.17
N LEU A 93 0.87 7.92 -16.97
CA LEU A 93 1.61 8.88 -17.79
C LEU A 93 2.92 9.18 -17.06
N ASN A 94 4.03 9.33 -17.79
CA ASN A 94 5.35 9.68 -17.24
C ASN A 94 5.41 11.15 -16.75
N GLN A 95 4.35 11.63 -16.11
CA GLN A 95 4.17 13.01 -15.63
C GLN A 95 4.74 13.21 -14.22
N LYS A 96 4.77 12.15 -13.40
CA LYS A 96 5.45 12.19 -12.11
C LYS A 96 6.96 12.20 -12.32
N SER A 97 7.65 13.07 -11.58
CA SER A 97 9.11 13.06 -11.44
C SER A 97 9.61 11.69 -10.96
N GLU A 98 10.84 11.33 -11.31
CA GLU A 98 11.52 10.13 -10.81
C GLU A 98 11.51 10.06 -9.28
N LEU A 99 11.73 11.20 -8.61
CA LEU A 99 11.69 11.31 -7.16
C LEU A 99 10.31 10.95 -6.58
N GLN A 100 9.23 11.47 -7.19
CA GLN A 100 7.87 11.14 -6.75
C GLN A 100 7.57 9.65 -6.95
N ARG A 101 8.01 9.10 -8.09
CA ARG A 101 7.88 7.67 -8.38
C ARG A 101 8.64 6.82 -7.34
N ALA A 102 9.80 7.26 -6.89
CA ALA A 102 10.57 6.59 -5.84
C ALA A 102 9.85 6.64 -4.49
N TYR A 103 9.30 7.79 -4.09
CA TYR A 103 8.51 7.93 -2.86
C TYR A 103 7.26 7.05 -2.88
N ASP A 104 6.50 7.05 -3.97
CA ASP A 104 5.30 6.22 -4.12
C ASP A 104 5.66 4.73 -4.01
N LYS A 105 6.74 4.29 -4.67
CA LYS A 105 7.25 2.92 -4.60
C LYS A 105 7.71 2.53 -3.19
N GLN A 106 8.31 3.46 -2.45
CA GLN A 106 8.69 3.24 -1.06
C GLN A 106 7.46 3.11 -0.16
N LYS A 107 6.44 3.95 -0.36
CA LYS A 107 5.17 3.89 0.37
C LYS A 107 4.43 2.58 0.11
N GLU A 108 4.40 2.13 -1.15
CA GLU A 108 3.81 0.82 -1.53
C GLU A 108 4.57 -0.34 -0.86
N ARG A 109 5.90 -0.31 -0.84
CA ARG A 109 6.72 -1.30 -0.14
C ARG A 109 6.44 -1.33 1.36
N HIS A 110 6.29 -0.16 1.99
CA HIS A 110 5.98 -0.06 3.42
C HIS A 110 4.59 -0.65 3.72
N ALA A 111 3.57 -0.27 2.95
CA ALA A 111 2.22 -0.80 3.11
C ALA A 111 2.14 -2.31 2.84
N ALA A 112 2.86 -2.82 1.83
CA ALA A 112 2.94 -4.24 1.56
C ALA A 112 3.66 -5.02 2.68
N ALA A 113 4.68 -4.44 3.31
CA ALA A 113 5.34 -5.03 4.47
C ALA A 113 4.40 -5.11 5.69
N GLU A 114 3.58 -4.08 5.92
CA GLU A 114 2.57 -4.08 7.00
C GLU A 114 1.46 -5.12 6.77
N GLN A 115 1.05 -5.37 5.52
CA GLN A 115 0.02 -6.37 5.19
C GLN A 115 0.55 -7.81 5.15
N HIS A 116 1.86 -8.00 4.97
CA HIS A 116 2.49 -9.30 4.82
C HIS A 116 3.59 -9.56 5.87
N SER A 117 3.35 -9.32 7.15
CA SER A 117 3.83 -10.17 8.27
C SER A 117 3.77 -9.47 9.63
N PRO A 118 3.19 -10.13 10.67
CA PRO A 118 3.58 -9.84 12.04
C PRO A 118 4.87 -10.57 12.50
N ASP A 119 5.39 -11.57 11.77
CA ASP A 119 6.38 -12.50 12.38
C ASP A 119 7.71 -12.74 11.65
N ALA A 120 8.10 -11.93 10.64
CA ALA A 120 9.25 -12.33 9.83
C ALA A 120 10.28 -11.26 9.41
N ASP A 121 10.10 -9.96 9.65
CA ASP A 121 10.97 -8.93 9.07
C ASP A 121 11.54 -7.90 10.07
N ILE A 122 12.16 -8.33 11.18
CA ILE A 122 13.07 -7.45 11.96
C ILE A 122 14.29 -8.22 12.48
N VAL A 123 15.34 -8.31 11.64
CA VAL A 123 16.74 -8.26 12.08
C VAL A 123 17.53 -7.40 11.08
N GLY A 124 17.76 -6.12 11.41
CA GLY A 124 18.92 -5.37 10.90
C GLY A 124 18.82 -4.55 9.60
N GLY A 125 17.65 -4.35 8.98
CA GLY A 125 17.49 -3.30 7.95
C GLY A 125 18.18 -3.56 6.59
N ILE A 126 18.57 -4.80 6.27
CA ILE A 126 19.11 -5.17 4.95
C ILE A 126 18.09 -6.01 4.17
N PRO A 127 17.48 -5.48 3.09
CA PRO A 127 16.57 -6.25 2.24
C PRO A 127 17.36 -7.33 1.49
N GLY A 128 17.00 -8.60 1.67
CA GLY A 128 17.54 -9.72 0.87
C GLY A 128 18.28 -10.82 1.63
N LEU A 129 18.53 -10.67 2.93
CA LEU A 129 19.26 -11.68 3.73
C LEU A 129 18.42 -12.94 4.05
N LYS A 130 17.12 -12.93 3.73
CA LYS A 130 16.11 -13.90 4.20
C LYS A 130 15.97 -15.18 3.35
N GLY A 131 16.75 -15.32 2.29
CA GLY A 131 16.76 -16.54 1.47
C GLY A 131 17.50 -17.68 2.18
N GLU A 132 18.82 -17.59 2.25
CA GLU A 132 19.67 -18.67 2.76
C GLU A 132 19.84 -18.63 4.29
N LEU A 133 20.16 -17.47 4.86
CA LEU A 133 20.34 -17.35 6.31
C LEU A 133 19.04 -17.63 7.07
N GLY A 134 17.90 -17.17 6.53
CA GLY A 134 16.59 -17.46 7.11
C GLY A 134 16.31 -18.97 7.17
N ARG A 135 16.65 -19.72 6.12
CA ARG A 135 16.56 -21.18 6.10
C ARG A 135 17.48 -21.82 7.13
N VAL A 136 18.75 -21.41 7.18
CA VAL A 136 19.74 -21.94 8.13
C VAL A 136 19.34 -21.69 9.59
N ILE A 137 18.80 -20.51 9.91
CA ILE A 137 18.31 -20.19 11.25
C ILE A 137 17.12 -21.10 11.61
N MET A 138 16.18 -21.29 10.69
CA MET A 138 15.01 -22.16 10.91
C MET A 138 15.41 -23.63 11.07
N GLU A 139 16.30 -24.15 10.21
CA GLU A 139 16.83 -25.50 10.30
C GLU A 139 17.60 -25.71 11.63
N ARG A 140 18.42 -24.75 12.04
CA ARG A 140 19.14 -24.79 13.30
C ARG A 140 18.18 -24.74 14.50
N ALA A 141 17.12 -23.94 14.45
CA ALA A 141 16.10 -23.86 15.50
C ALA A 141 15.34 -25.19 15.64
N GLN A 142 14.89 -25.78 14.52
CA GLN A 142 14.24 -27.10 14.50
C GLN A 142 15.17 -28.19 15.05
N LYS A 143 16.44 -28.17 14.66
CA LYS A 143 17.44 -29.12 15.18
C LYS A 143 17.67 -28.95 16.69
N HIS A 144 17.69 -27.72 17.19
CA HIS A 144 17.83 -27.44 18.62
C HIS A 144 16.59 -27.89 19.41
N GLU A 145 15.39 -27.67 18.89
CA GLU A 145 14.13 -28.12 19.51
C GLU A 145 14.04 -29.65 19.54
N ALA A 146 14.37 -30.33 18.44
CA ALA A 146 14.41 -31.80 18.39
C ALA A 146 15.46 -32.39 19.34
N ALA A 147 16.61 -31.71 19.53
CA ALA A 147 17.62 -32.12 20.49
C ALA A 147 17.14 -31.90 21.95
N ALA A 148 16.46 -30.80 22.23
CA ALA A 148 15.91 -30.51 23.55
C ALA A 148 14.81 -31.52 23.94
N GLN A 149 13.91 -31.88 23.01
CA GLN A 149 12.87 -32.89 23.26
C GLN A 149 13.46 -34.28 23.56
N LYS A 150 14.54 -34.67 22.86
CA LYS A 150 15.25 -35.92 23.13
C LYS A 150 15.92 -35.91 24.51
N GLN A 151 16.59 -34.81 24.87
CA GLN A 151 17.20 -34.66 26.19
C GLN A 151 16.16 -34.68 27.30
N ASP A 152 14.99 -34.05 27.12
CA ASP A 152 13.92 -34.08 28.11
C ASP A 152 13.31 -35.48 28.26
N GLN A 153 13.21 -36.27 27.17
CA GLN A 153 12.79 -37.67 27.23
C GLN A 153 13.80 -38.53 27.99
N GLU A 154 15.09 -38.42 27.66
CA GLU A 154 16.16 -39.15 28.36
C GLU A 154 16.24 -38.76 29.85
N ASP A 155 16.15 -37.46 30.17
CA ASP A 155 16.12 -36.98 31.56
C ASP A 155 14.84 -37.45 32.28
N ALA A 156 13.70 -37.64 31.59
CA ALA A 156 12.47 -38.18 32.18
C ALA A 156 12.58 -39.68 32.49
N GLU A 157 13.17 -40.47 31.59
CA GLU A 157 13.44 -41.89 31.82
C GLU A 157 14.43 -42.10 32.96
N GLU A 158 15.50 -41.29 33.02
CA GLU A 158 16.47 -41.37 34.11
C GLU A 158 15.84 -40.98 35.46
N ARG A 159 14.96 -39.97 35.48
CA ARG A 159 14.19 -39.61 36.68
C ARG A 159 13.33 -40.75 37.22
N GLN A 160 12.91 -41.68 36.38
CA GLN A 160 12.08 -42.82 36.78
C GLN A 160 12.89 -43.89 37.55
N TYR A 161 14.18 -44.05 37.28
CA TYR A 161 15.00 -45.11 37.87
C TYR A 161 16.03 -44.64 38.91
N VAL A 162 16.26 -43.32 39.01
CA VAL A 162 17.34 -42.76 39.83
C VAL A 162 16.81 -42.10 41.11
N ASN A 163 17.49 -42.37 42.23
CA ASN A 163 17.17 -41.77 43.53
C ASN A 163 17.13 -40.23 43.44
N PRO A 164 16.07 -39.57 43.97
CA PRO A 164 15.88 -38.11 43.87
C PRO A 164 17.07 -37.28 44.40
N GLU A 165 17.81 -37.78 45.40
CA GLU A 165 18.98 -37.07 45.93
C GLU A 165 20.09 -36.95 44.89
N TYR A 166 20.31 -37.98 44.07
CA TYR A 166 21.32 -37.94 43.00
C TYR A 166 20.95 -36.93 41.91
N LEU A 167 19.66 -36.87 41.54
CA LEU A 167 19.15 -35.91 40.56
C LEU A 167 19.36 -34.46 41.03
N ASN A 168 19.15 -34.21 42.32
CA ASN A 168 19.37 -32.89 42.93
C ASN A 168 20.85 -32.47 42.91
N VAL A 169 21.76 -33.39 43.27
CA VAL A 169 23.21 -33.12 43.20
C VAL A 169 23.65 -32.87 41.76
N ARG A 170 23.17 -33.68 40.80
CA ARG A 170 23.47 -33.50 39.37
C ARG A 170 22.93 -32.17 38.84
N ALA A 171 21.73 -31.74 39.25
CA ALA A 171 21.17 -30.45 38.85
C ALA A 171 22.03 -29.28 39.36
N LYS A 172 22.45 -29.32 40.64
CA LYS A 172 23.36 -28.30 41.22
C LYS A 172 24.71 -28.24 40.49
N LEU A 173 25.25 -29.38 40.07
CA LEU A 173 26.48 -29.42 39.27
C LEU A 173 26.27 -28.81 37.88
N ARG A 174 25.17 -29.11 37.18
CA ARG A 174 24.86 -28.49 35.86
C ARG A 174 24.81 -26.96 35.95
N THR A 175 24.14 -26.42 36.95
CA THR A 175 24.04 -24.95 37.14
C THR A 175 25.38 -24.30 37.49
N ALA A 176 26.25 -25.01 38.21
CA ALA A 176 27.57 -24.50 38.56
C ALA A 176 28.52 -24.43 37.35
N HIS A 177 28.44 -25.38 36.42
CA HIS A 177 29.28 -25.39 35.21
C HIS A 177 28.81 -24.43 34.12
N ALA A 178 27.54 -24.03 34.10
CA ALA A 178 27.01 -23.09 33.10
C ALA A 178 27.43 -21.63 33.34
N ASN A 179 27.96 -21.30 34.53
CA ASN A 179 28.31 -19.95 34.93
C ASN A 179 29.82 -19.62 34.84
N ASN A 180 30.63 -20.50 34.23
CA ASN A 180 32.05 -20.26 33.92
C ASN A 180 32.27 -20.30 32.40
#